data_AF-A0A2E3MXD8-F1
#
_entry.id   AF-A0A2E3MXD8-F1
#
_cell.length_a   1.000
_cell.length_b   1.000
_cell.length_c   1.000
_cell.angle_alpha   90.00
_cell.angle_beta   90.00
_cell.angle_gamma   90.00
#
_symmetry.space_group_name_H-M   'P 1'
#
loop_
_entity.id
_entity.type
_entity.pdbx_description
1 polymer ?
#
loop_
_entity_poly.entity_id
_entity_poly.type
_entity_poly.pdbx_seq_one_letter_code
_entity_poly.pdbx_strand_id
1 'polypeptide(L)'
;MSREIRFTVPLVVTALISLLTVADAAKRPSARWASYDLPQVATINGRMIDSWKEWEIKPSQDATEGEWCRRVYLDVIGRIPTVPELYAFTKSKDKSKKRTLVNRLLYDERYTEEYARNWTTVWTNVLIGRSGGTERNSLTSREGMQKYLRDCFARNKPYDRMVRDLVTAVGSSKPGAENFNGATNFLAMKVNEEKGTLATAATARIFLGLQVQCTQCHNHPFNEWKQQKFWEFNAFFRQTRALRRFRPGTRDVNSAELVDEDFGGEGTPQTPSEAEIYYEQRNAVMLAAYPVFVDGRAIARSGFVEDANRRSLLADLMTSTNRTVDTKTATYLELAAVNRLWGHFLGYGFTTPIDDMGPHNSPTHPELLNHLGLQFREASYDLKQLAEWITLSAPYGLSSQSNSTNATLDDPLLGEDPKFSRFYLRQMRAEELYESLVAATQADKNAASYEEQEKEKNKWLQQFTVAFGNDEGEEATIFNGTIPQALMMFNGDLIKKATSADKGGFLSNLANNRRIPNSRKIDFLFQAGLGRTPTDQEIERANRLLMLRVQDEKGDINKGTIAAMQDVWWAILNSNEFIINH
;
A
#
# COMPACT_ATOMS: atom_id res chain seq x y z
N MET A 1 -21.03 -89.81 25.01
CA MET A 1 -21.79 -90.57 23.98
C MET A 1 -23.26 -90.22 24.15
N SER A 2 -23.76 -89.18 23.47
CA SER A 2 -24.13 -89.10 22.04
C SER A 2 -25.57 -89.55 21.79
N ARG A 3 -26.43 -88.61 21.36
CA ARG A 3 -27.22 -88.73 20.12
C ARG A 3 -27.93 -87.41 19.79
N GLU A 4 -27.48 -86.83 18.67
CA GLU A 4 -28.23 -86.34 17.48
C GLU A 4 -29.63 -85.73 17.62
N ILE A 5 -30.13 -84.80 16.79
CA ILE A 5 -29.68 -83.97 15.66
C ILE A 5 -30.76 -82.85 15.50
N ARG A 6 -30.35 -81.76 14.83
CA ARG A 6 -31.00 -80.46 14.56
C ARG A 6 -32.41 -80.46 13.93
N PHE A 7 -33.15 -79.37 14.18
CA PHE A 7 -33.95 -78.66 13.16
C PHE A 7 -33.90 -77.13 13.39
N THR A 8 -33.78 -76.38 12.29
CA THR A 8 -33.65 -74.92 12.20
C THR A 8 -35.01 -74.29 11.85
N VAL A 9 -35.35 -73.14 12.45
CA VAL A 9 -36.49 -72.28 12.04
C VAL A 9 -36.02 -70.81 12.03
N PRO A 10 -36.29 -70.01 10.99
CA PRO A 10 -35.90 -68.60 10.95
C PRO A 10 -36.99 -67.69 11.54
N LEU A 11 -36.57 -66.70 12.32
CA LEU A 11 -37.41 -65.67 12.94
C LEU A 11 -37.51 -64.45 12.02
N VAL A 12 -38.74 -64.01 11.72
CA VAL A 12 -39.05 -62.78 10.97
C VAL A 12 -39.04 -61.60 11.95
N VAL A 13 -38.30 -60.54 11.65
CA VAL A 13 -38.38 -59.23 12.34
C VAL A 13 -38.59 -58.14 11.30
N THR A 14 -39.78 -57.55 11.32
CA THR A 14 -40.17 -56.34 10.57
C THR A 14 -39.60 -55.09 11.25
N ALA A 15 -38.79 -54.32 10.53
CA ALA A 15 -38.27 -53.03 10.97
C ALA A 15 -39.12 -51.87 10.43
N LEU A 16 -39.69 -51.07 11.33
CA LEU A 16 -40.28 -49.75 11.05
C LEU A 16 -39.16 -48.70 11.04
N ILE A 17 -38.97 -48.04 9.89
CA ILE A 17 -38.03 -46.93 9.71
C ILE A 17 -38.76 -45.63 10.08
N SER A 18 -38.38 -45.03 11.21
CA SER A 18 -38.77 -43.67 11.59
C SER A 18 -37.87 -42.64 10.90
N LEU A 19 -38.47 -41.77 10.08
CA LEU A 19 -37.84 -40.57 9.54
C LEU A 19 -37.48 -39.60 10.67
N LEU A 20 -36.17 -39.42 10.92
CA LEU A 20 -35.63 -38.27 11.64
C LEU A 20 -35.14 -37.26 10.60
N THR A 21 -35.84 -36.13 10.50
CA THR A 21 -35.35 -34.93 9.82
C THR A 21 -34.12 -34.42 10.58
N VAL A 22 -32.93 -34.68 10.03
CA VAL A 22 -31.70 -34.01 10.47
C VAL A 22 -31.75 -32.60 9.90
N ALA A 23 -32.25 -31.65 10.70
CA ALA A 23 -31.93 -30.25 10.49
C ALA A 23 -30.43 -30.11 10.77
N ASP A 24 -29.62 -30.07 9.71
CA ASP A 24 -28.20 -29.80 9.80
C ASP A 24 -28.02 -28.30 10.12
N ALA A 25 -28.19 -27.97 11.40
CA ALA A 25 -27.73 -26.72 11.95
C ALA A 25 -26.20 -26.77 11.93
N ALA A 26 -25.61 -26.31 10.82
CA ALA A 26 -24.19 -26.05 10.70
C ALA A 26 -23.70 -25.34 11.97
N LYS A 27 -23.02 -26.08 12.84
CA LYS A 27 -22.31 -25.50 13.98
C LYS A 27 -21.26 -24.58 13.38
N ARG A 28 -21.55 -23.28 13.36
CA ARG A 28 -20.55 -22.25 13.08
C ARG A 28 -19.36 -22.55 13.99
N PRO A 29 -18.16 -22.83 13.46
CA PRO A 29 -16.97 -22.89 14.30
C PRO A 29 -16.95 -21.59 15.10
N SER A 30 -16.72 -21.66 16.41
CA SER A 30 -16.55 -20.45 17.23
C SER A 30 -15.39 -19.66 16.60
N ALA A 31 -15.72 -18.63 15.82
CA ALA A 31 -14.73 -18.00 14.96
C ALA A 31 -13.71 -17.31 15.86
N ARG A 32 -12.47 -17.80 15.85
CA ARG A 32 -11.33 -17.22 16.58
C ARG A 32 -11.19 -15.71 16.30
N TRP A 33 -11.64 -15.25 15.13
CA TRP A 33 -11.62 -13.85 14.72
C TRP A 33 -13.03 -13.33 14.38
N ALA A 34 -13.34 -12.12 14.85
CA ALA A 34 -14.60 -11.45 14.57
C ALA A 34 -14.66 -10.97 13.11
N SER A 35 -15.85 -11.05 12.51
CA SER A 35 -16.12 -10.52 11.16
C SER A 35 -16.80 -9.16 11.17
N TYR A 36 -17.18 -8.65 12.36
CA TYR A 36 -17.83 -7.34 12.55
C TYR A 36 -19.04 -7.08 11.65
N ASP A 37 -19.81 -8.13 11.32
CA ASP A 37 -20.94 -8.08 10.38
C ASP A 37 -20.56 -7.64 8.96
N LEU A 38 -19.30 -7.83 8.57
CA LEU A 38 -18.79 -7.62 7.22
C LEU A 38 -18.61 -8.98 6.51
N PRO A 39 -19.45 -9.32 5.52
CA PRO A 39 -19.33 -10.58 4.78
C PRO A 39 -17.96 -10.78 4.15
N GLN A 40 -17.34 -9.72 3.65
CA GLN A 40 -16.02 -9.76 3.02
C GLN A 40 -14.93 -10.15 4.02
N VAL A 41 -14.98 -9.63 5.26
CA VAL A 41 -14.08 -10.04 6.34
C VAL A 41 -14.32 -11.49 6.74
N ALA A 42 -15.59 -11.92 6.81
CA ALA A 42 -15.92 -13.34 7.06
C ALA A 42 -15.32 -14.25 5.99
N THR A 43 -15.44 -13.88 4.70
CA THR A 43 -14.86 -14.64 3.59
C THR A 43 -13.33 -14.67 3.65
N ILE A 44 -12.67 -13.53 3.86
CA ILE A 44 -11.20 -13.49 4.02
C ILE A 44 -10.77 -14.45 5.13
N ASN A 45 -11.39 -14.35 6.31
CA ASN A 45 -11.04 -15.18 7.47
C ASN A 45 -11.26 -16.67 7.18
N GLY A 46 -12.41 -17.03 6.58
CA GLY A 46 -12.72 -18.41 6.23
C GLY A 46 -11.72 -19.00 5.24
N ARG A 47 -11.46 -18.30 4.14
CA ARG A 47 -10.51 -18.72 3.10
C ARG A 47 -9.10 -18.90 3.66
N MET A 48 -8.62 -17.98 4.48
CA MET A 48 -7.31 -18.09 5.13
C MET A 48 -7.21 -19.30 6.06
N ILE A 49 -8.25 -19.53 6.88
CA ILE A 49 -8.30 -20.67 7.78
C ILE A 49 -8.22 -21.98 7.01
N ASP A 50 -8.94 -22.09 5.89
CA ASP A 50 -8.95 -23.29 5.08
C ASP A 50 -7.60 -23.51 4.38
N SER A 51 -6.99 -22.46 3.80
CA SER A 51 -5.65 -22.53 3.22
C SER A 51 -4.57 -22.93 4.25
N TRP A 52 -4.61 -22.38 5.47
CA TRP A 52 -3.66 -22.78 6.53
C TRP A 52 -3.80 -24.24 6.93
N LYS A 53 -5.03 -24.79 6.95
CA LYS A 53 -5.24 -26.23 7.21
C LYS A 53 -4.70 -27.09 6.07
N GLU A 54 -4.98 -26.69 4.82
CA GLU A 54 -4.51 -27.41 3.63
C GLU A 54 -2.98 -27.45 3.54
N TRP A 55 -2.31 -26.37 3.97
CA TRP A 55 -0.85 -26.30 4.01
C TRP A 55 -0.23 -26.85 5.30
N GLU A 56 -1.03 -27.34 6.23
CA GLU A 56 -0.60 -27.82 7.56
C GLU A 56 0.18 -26.76 8.37
N ILE A 57 -0.14 -25.48 8.15
CA ILE A 57 0.49 -24.34 8.83
C ILE A 57 -0.38 -23.91 10.01
N LYS A 58 0.24 -23.71 11.17
CA LYS A 58 -0.40 -23.05 12.29
C LYS A 58 -0.12 -21.55 12.19
N PRO A 59 -1.16 -20.69 12.12
CA PRO A 59 -0.94 -19.26 12.14
C PRO A 59 -0.35 -18.82 13.47
N SER A 60 0.38 -17.71 13.45
CA SER A 60 0.91 -17.07 14.65
C SER A 60 -0.18 -16.70 15.64
N GLN A 61 0.25 -16.33 16.85
CA GLN A 61 -0.68 -15.79 17.84
C GLN A 61 -1.26 -14.47 17.35
N ASP A 62 -2.39 -14.07 17.93
CA ASP A 62 -2.98 -12.77 17.63
C ASP A 62 -2.03 -11.67 18.14
N ALA A 63 -1.91 -10.58 17.37
CA ALA A 63 -1.18 -9.40 17.80
C ALA A 63 -1.82 -8.84 19.07
N THR A 64 -0.99 -8.30 19.96
CA THR A 64 -1.47 -7.53 21.09
C THR A 64 -2.27 -6.31 20.61
N GLU A 65 -3.11 -5.76 21.48
CA GLU A 65 -3.89 -4.57 21.14
C GLU A 65 -3.01 -3.37 20.80
N GLY A 66 -1.84 -3.26 21.44
CA GLY A 66 -0.87 -2.20 21.17
C GLY A 66 -0.24 -2.32 19.79
N GLU A 67 0.25 -3.51 19.45
CA GLU A 67 0.81 -3.81 18.12
C GLU A 67 -0.21 -3.54 17.01
N TRP A 68 -1.42 -4.08 17.14
CA TRP A 68 -2.47 -3.89 16.13
C TRP A 68 -2.89 -2.41 16.00
N CYS A 69 -3.00 -1.68 17.12
CA CYS A 69 -3.31 -0.25 17.10
C CYS A 69 -2.20 0.55 16.43
N ARG A 70 -0.93 0.28 16.77
CA ARG A 70 0.21 0.92 16.13
C ARG A 70 0.18 0.73 14.62
N ARG A 71 0.01 -0.52 14.19
CA ARG A 71 0.00 -0.94 12.79
C ARG A 71 -1.09 -0.26 11.98
N VAL A 72 -2.33 -0.20 12.49
CA VAL A 72 -3.44 0.41 11.76
C VAL A 72 -3.29 1.93 11.60
N TYR A 73 -2.75 2.62 12.61
CA TYR A 73 -2.44 4.05 12.51
C TYR A 73 -1.37 4.30 11.45
N LEU A 74 -0.29 3.51 11.46
CA LEU A 74 0.78 3.60 10.47
C LEU A 74 0.26 3.39 9.06
N ASP A 75 -0.45 2.29 8.82
CA ASP A 75 -0.84 1.91 7.47
C ASP A 75 -1.92 2.82 6.88
N VAL A 76 -2.87 3.28 7.71
CA VAL A 76 -4.01 4.07 7.25
C VAL A 76 -3.66 5.54 7.12
N ILE A 77 -2.99 6.14 8.12
CA ILE A 77 -2.75 7.59 8.17
C ILE A 77 -1.27 7.98 8.19
N GLY A 78 -0.35 7.01 8.11
CA GLY A 78 1.07 7.27 7.89
C GLY A 78 1.84 7.70 9.15
N ARG A 79 1.35 7.41 10.35
CA ARG A 79 2.07 7.68 11.61
C ARG A 79 1.64 6.73 12.72
N ILE A 80 2.41 6.64 13.79
CA ILE A 80 2.04 5.88 15.00
C ILE A 80 0.93 6.61 15.81
N PRO A 81 0.17 5.90 16.67
CA PRO A 81 -0.80 6.54 17.55
C PRO A 81 -0.10 7.39 18.60
N THR A 82 -0.72 8.52 18.95
CA THR A 82 -0.35 9.24 20.16
C THR A 82 -0.75 8.43 21.41
N VAL A 83 -0.12 8.70 22.56
CA VAL A 83 -0.46 8.00 23.81
C VAL A 83 -1.95 8.11 24.19
N PRO A 84 -2.62 9.29 24.07
CA PRO A 84 -4.07 9.37 24.31
C PRO A 84 -4.90 8.52 23.36
N GLU A 85 -4.55 8.45 22.07
CA GLU A 85 -5.23 7.61 21.08
C GLU A 85 -5.08 6.12 21.41
N LEU A 86 -3.85 5.68 21.72
CA LEU A 86 -3.56 4.32 22.15
C LEU A 86 -4.32 3.94 23.42
N TYR A 87 -4.34 4.84 24.42
CA TYR A 87 -5.05 4.62 25.67
C TYR A 87 -6.57 4.52 25.44
N ALA A 88 -7.14 5.40 24.61
CA ALA A 88 -8.56 5.36 24.27
C ALA A 88 -8.96 4.04 23.61
N PHE A 89 -8.11 3.49 22.74
CA PHE A 89 -8.35 2.19 22.10
C PHE A 89 -8.22 1.03 23.10
N THR A 90 -7.10 0.93 23.82
CA THR A 90 -6.81 -0.19 24.73
C THR A 90 -7.74 -0.24 25.94
N LYS A 91 -8.28 0.90 26.38
CA LYS A 91 -9.28 0.95 27.48
C LYS A 91 -10.72 0.76 27.03
N SER A 92 -11.00 0.78 25.73
CA SER A 92 -12.35 0.54 25.24
C SER A 92 -12.78 -0.90 25.53
N LYS A 93 -14.00 -1.04 26.06
CA LYS A 93 -14.70 -2.33 26.28
C LYS A 93 -15.65 -2.68 25.13
N ASP A 94 -15.71 -1.85 24.10
CA ASP A 94 -16.51 -2.13 22.90
C ASP A 94 -15.97 -3.38 22.18
N LYS A 95 -16.84 -4.35 21.95
CA LYS A 95 -16.51 -5.58 21.22
C LYS A 95 -16.14 -5.31 19.76
N SER A 96 -16.60 -4.18 19.22
CA SER A 96 -16.32 -3.71 17.86
C SER A 96 -15.21 -2.65 17.82
N LYS A 97 -14.43 -2.46 18.89
CA LYS A 97 -13.45 -1.36 18.99
C LYS A 97 -12.44 -1.30 17.84
N LYS A 98 -12.05 -2.44 17.26
CA LYS A 98 -11.16 -2.49 16.07
C LYS A 98 -11.83 -1.83 14.86
N ARG A 99 -13.07 -2.24 14.54
CA ARG A 99 -13.87 -1.60 13.46
C ARG A 99 -14.16 -0.13 13.75
N THR A 100 -14.50 0.20 15.00
CA THR A 100 -14.71 1.59 15.42
C THR A 100 -13.47 2.45 15.21
N LEU A 101 -12.27 1.92 15.50
CA LEU A 101 -11.02 2.64 15.25
C LEU A 101 -10.73 2.78 13.75
N VAL A 102 -10.83 1.70 12.98
CA VAL A 102 -10.62 1.72 11.52
C VAL A 102 -11.53 2.74 10.85
N ASN A 103 -12.83 2.73 11.17
CA ASN A 103 -13.78 3.68 10.60
C ASN A 103 -13.51 5.12 11.02
N ARG A 104 -12.99 5.33 12.22
CA ARG A 104 -12.55 6.65 12.66
C ARG A 104 -11.37 7.15 11.82
N LEU A 105 -10.35 6.31 11.60
CA LEU A 105 -9.18 6.70 10.81
C LEU A 105 -9.52 6.94 9.33
N LEU A 106 -10.49 6.20 8.78
CA LEU A 106 -10.86 6.29 7.37
C LEU A 106 -11.85 7.43 7.08
N TYR A 107 -12.82 7.69 7.97
CA TYR A 107 -13.99 8.52 7.64
C TYR A 107 -14.21 9.72 8.57
N ASP A 108 -13.55 9.79 9.72
CA ASP A 108 -13.72 10.93 10.64
C ASP A 108 -12.96 12.16 10.12
N GLU A 109 -13.59 13.33 10.17
CA GLU A 109 -13.02 14.61 9.71
C GLU A 109 -11.68 14.91 10.40
N ARG A 110 -11.51 14.47 11.65
CA ARG A 110 -10.26 14.66 12.42
C ARG A 110 -9.04 14.02 11.76
N TYR A 111 -9.22 12.94 11.00
CA TYR A 111 -8.14 12.18 10.38
C TYR A 111 -8.08 12.34 8.86
N THR A 112 -9.04 13.04 8.24
CA THR A 112 -9.16 13.15 6.78
C THR A 112 -7.93 13.76 6.15
N GLU A 113 -7.34 14.78 6.78
CA GLU A 113 -6.12 15.43 6.28
C GLU A 113 -4.89 14.51 6.37
N GLU A 114 -4.75 13.76 7.46
CA GLU A 114 -3.64 12.81 7.65
C GLU A 114 -3.76 11.62 6.67
N TYR A 115 -4.97 11.09 6.51
CA TYR A 115 -5.29 10.07 5.50
C TYR A 115 -4.96 10.57 4.10
N ALA A 116 -5.50 11.73 3.71
CA ALA A 116 -5.29 12.27 2.37
C ALA A 116 -3.81 12.53 2.08
N ARG A 117 -3.07 13.09 3.05
CA ARG A 117 -1.62 13.29 2.94
C ARG A 117 -0.86 11.97 2.77
N ASN A 118 -1.13 10.96 3.60
CA ASN A 118 -0.47 9.66 3.53
C ASN A 118 -0.67 9.00 2.16
N TRP A 119 -1.92 8.87 1.72
CA TRP A 119 -2.24 8.21 0.45
C TRP A 119 -1.82 9.04 -0.77
N THR A 120 -1.80 10.37 -0.66
CA THR A 120 -1.18 11.24 -1.67
C THR A 120 0.30 10.92 -1.83
N THR A 121 1.05 10.80 -0.73
CA THR A 121 2.46 10.41 -0.76
C THR A 121 2.65 9.03 -1.40
N VAL A 122 1.89 8.02 -0.96
CA VAL A 122 1.94 6.65 -1.53
C VAL A 122 1.77 6.71 -3.04
N TRP A 123 0.65 7.29 -3.51
CA TRP A 123 0.29 7.24 -4.91
C TRP A 123 1.12 8.19 -5.79
N THR A 124 1.64 9.29 -5.26
CA THR A 124 2.59 10.13 -6.00
C THR A 124 3.84 9.31 -6.33
N ASN A 125 4.35 8.53 -5.37
CA ASN A 125 5.52 7.69 -5.58
C ASN A 125 5.23 6.55 -6.57
N VAL A 126 4.07 5.89 -6.47
CA VAL A 126 3.65 4.84 -7.43
C VAL A 126 3.53 5.39 -8.86
N LEU A 127 2.93 6.57 -9.04
CA LEU A 127 2.58 7.08 -10.37
C LEU A 127 3.73 7.75 -11.12
N ILE A 128 4.59 8.48 -10.40
CA ILE A 128 5.65 9.29 -11.02
C ILE A 128 7.03 9.04 -10.39
N GLY A 129 7.18 8.04 -9.53
CA GLY A 129 8.43 7.79 -8.82
C GLY A 129 8.73 8.86 -7.77
N ARG A 130 9.81 8.66 -7.01
CA ARG A 130 10.23 9.58 -5.93
C ARG A 130 10.90 10.86 -6.46
N SER A 131 11.64 10.75 -7.56
CA SER A 131 12.29 11.87 -8.25
C SER A 131 11.39 12.55 -9.29
N GLY A 132 10.21 12.00 -9.61
CA GLY A 132 9.32 12.57 -10.62
C GLY A 132 8.99 14.02 -10.34
N GLY A 133 9.36 14.91 -11.27
CA GLY A 133 9.12 16.35 -11.19
C GLY A 133 10.08 17.13 -10.29
N THR A 134 11.18 16.54 -9.80
CA THR A 134 12.21 17.27 -9.04
C THR A 134 13.34 17.82 -9.92
N GLU A 135 13.47 17.30 -11.14
CA GLU A 135 14.51 17.69 -12.09
C GLU A 135 14.27 19.06 -12.73
N ARG A 136 15.37 19.74 -13.09
CA ARG A 136 15.30 20.96 -13.90
C ARG A 136 14.68 20.62 -15.26
N ASN A 137 13.71 21.42 -15.68
CA ASN A 137 13.00 21.27 -16.96
C ASN A 137 12.12 20.01 -17.08
N SER A 138 11.74 19.38 -15.97
CA SER A 138 10.78 18.27 -15.99
C SER A 138 9.42 18.69 -16.59
N LEU A 139 8.80 17.79 -17.35
CA LEU A 139 7.42 17.97 -17.85
C LEU A 139 6.38 17.70 -16.76
N THR A 140 6.78 16.95 -15.73
CA THR A 140 5.97 16.62 -14.57
C THR A 140 6.17 17.66 -13.46
N SER A 141 5.07 18.10 -12.86
CA SER A 141 5.02 18.83 -11.59
C SER A 141 4.58 17.87 -10.48
N ARG A 142 5.48 17.59 -9.53
CA ARG A 142 5.15 16.78 -8.34
C ARG A 142 4.03 17.40 -7.51
N GLU A 143 4.11 18.71 -7.31
CA GLU A 143 3.07 19.50 -6.63
C GLU A 143 1.72 19.39 -7.35
N GLY A 144 1.71 19.47 -8.68
CA GLY A 144 0.50 19.29 -9.49
C GLY A 144 -0.14 17.92 -9.29
N MET A 145 0.66 16.85 -9.30
CA MET A 145 0.20 15.49 -9.01
C MET A 145 -0.35 15.38 -7.58
N GLN A 146 0.39 15.88 -6.59
CA GLN A 146 -0.01 15.84 -5.19
C GLN A 146 -1.31 16.60 -4.94
N LYS A 147 -1.50 17.76 -5.57
CA LYS A 147 -2.74 18.55 -5.46
C LYS A 147 -3.94 17.76 -5.98
N TYR A 148 -3.81 17.06 -7.10
CA TYR A 148 -4.86 16.20 -7.66
C TYR A 148 -5.16 15.01 -6.74
N LEU A 149 -4.14 14.27 -6.32
CA LEU A 149 -4.31 13.08 -5.48
C LEU A 149 -4.87 13.41 -4.09
N ARG A 150 -4.48 14.55 -3.51
CA ARG A 150 -5.02 15.02 -2.22
C ARG A 150 -6.52 15.23 -2.30
N ASP A 151 -7.01 15.81 -3.40
CA ASP A 151 -8.45 15.96 -3.65
C ASP A 151 -9.14 14.59 -3.79
N CYS A 152 -8.54 13.66 -4.54
CA CYS A 152 -9.06 12.30 -4.70
C CYS A 152 -9.22 11.59 -3.36
N PHE A 153 -8.19 11.58 -2.51
CA PHE A 153 -8.23 10.86 -1.23
C PHE A 153 -9.08 11.57 -0.17
N ALA A 154 -9.05 12.90 -0.10
CA ALA A 154 -9.88 13.66 0.83
C ALA A 154 -11.38 13.46 0.54
N ARG A 155 -11.76 13.38 -0.74
CA ARG A 155 -13.15 13.19 -1.18
C ARG A 155 -13.57 11.74 -1.39
N ASN A 156 -12.69 10.78 -1.10
CA ASN A 156 -12.90 9.36 -1.38
C ASN A 156 -13.34 9.09 -2.84
N LYS A 157 -12.65 9.70 -3.81
CA LYS A 157 -12.94 9.50 -5.23
C LYS A 157 -12.81 7.99 -5.56
N PRO A 158 -13.82 7.37 -6.22
CA PRO A 158 -13.74 6.00 -6.70
C PRO A 158 -12.47 5.72 -7.51
N TYR A 159 -11.86 4.56 -7.28
CA TYR A 159 -10.57 4.23 -7.90
C TYR A 159 -10.66 4.14 -9.43
N ASP A 160 -11.72 3.58 -10.00
CA ASP A 160 -11.97 3.55 -11.45
C ASP A 160 -11.98 4.96 -12.06
N ARG A 161 -12.59 5.92 -11.37
CA ARG A 161 -12.62 7.34 -11.79
C ARG A 161 -11.27 7.99 -11.68
N MET A 162 -10.53 7.72 -10.60
CA MET A 162 -9.15 8.19 -10.47
C MET A 162 -8.27 7.66 -11.61
N VAL A 163 -8.40 6.38 -11.97
CA VAL A 163 -7.65 5.76 -13.08
C VAL A 163 -8.06 6.36 -14.43
N ARG A 164 -9.36 6.54 -14.67
CA ARG A 164 -9.85 7.22 -15.88
C ARG A 164 -9.27 8.62 -16.01
N ASP A 165 -9.37 9.43 -14.95
CA ASP A 165 -8.81 10.79 -14.92
C ASP A 165 -7.32 10.79 -15.27
N LEU A 166 -6.52 9.86 -14.72
CA LEU A 166 -5.08 9.75 -14.98
C LEU A 166 -4.77 9.34 -16.42
N VAL A 167 -5.52 8.39 -16.98
CA VAL A 167 -5.30 7.87 -18.34
C VAL A 167 -5.79 8.84 -19.41
N THR A 168 -6.88 9.57 -19.17
CA THR A 168 -7.52 10.47 -20.16
C THR A 168 -7.17 11.94 -19.98
N ALA A 169 -6.36 12.30 -18.99
CA ALA A 169 -6.06 13.70 -18.69
C ALA A 169 -5.56 14.49 -19.91
N VAL A 170 -6.00 15.75 -20.01
CA VAL A 170 -5.44 16.79 -20.88
C VAL A 170 -5.33 18.09 -20.08
N GLY A 171 -4.53 19.04 -20.54
CA GLY A 171 -4.30 20.33 -19.90
C GLY A 171 -2.91 20.49 -19.30
N SER A 172 -2.71 21.52 -18.47
CA SER A 172 -1.39 21.86 -17.95
C SER A 172 -1.01 21.10 -16.68
N SER A 173 0.25 20.69 -16.59
CA SER A 173 0.80 19.89 -15.49
C SER A 173 1.00 20.67 -14.19
N LYS A 174 1.13 22.00 -14.23
CA LYS A 174 1.57 22.81 -13.09
C LYS A 174 0.46 23.69 -12.50
N PRO A 175 0.29 23.72 -11.16
CA PRO A 175 -0.66 24.63 -10.51
C PRO A 175 -0.46 26.08 -10.92
N GLY A 176 -1.57 26.81 -11.12
CA GLY A 176 -1.56 28.21 -11.54
C GLY A 176 -1.40 28.45 -13.04
N ALA A 177 -1.13 27.43 -13.85
CA ALA A 177 -1.21 27.53 -15.30
C ALA A 177 -2.67 27.50 -15.80
N GLU A 178 -2.89 28.06 -16.99
CA GLU A 178 -4.18 27.94 -17.69
C GLU A 178 -4.50 26.45 -17.97
N ASN A 179 -5.77 26.08 -17.84
CA ASN A 179 -6.24 24.69 -17.98
C ASN A 179 -5.47 23.68 -17.10
N PHE A 180 -5.07 24.09 -15.89
CA PHE A 180 -4.40 23.21 -14.94
C PHE A 180 -5.22 21.94 -14.68
N ASN A 181 -4.57 20.79 -14.87
CA ASN A 181 -5.10 19.48 -14.55
C ASN A 181 -3.98 18.61 -13.97
N GLY A 182 -3.98 18.43 -12.65
CA GLY A 182 -2.93 17.68 -11.96
C GLY A 182 -2.79 16.22 -12.39
N ALA A 183 -3.85 15.58 -12.92
CA ALA A 183 -3.81 14.21 -13.41
C ALA A 183 -2.88 14.02 -14.62
N THR A 184 -2.66 15.08 -15.42
CA THR A 184 -1.77 15.05 -16.60
C THR A 184 -0.34 14.65 -16.26
N ASN A 185 0.08 14.87 -15.02
CA ASN A 185 1.42 14.55 -14.52
C ASN A 185 1.79 13.07 -14.60
N PHE A 186 0.79 12.17 -14.64
CA PHE A 186 1.04 10.74 -14.80
C PHE A 186 1.69 10.43 -16.16
N LEU A 187 1.18 11.04 -17.23
CA LEU A 187 1.61 10.79 -18.61
C LEU A 187 2.62 11.81 -19.15
N ALA A 188 2.75 12.99 -18.55
CA ALA A 188 3.52 14.12 -19.10
C ALA A 188 4.96 13.78 -19.51
N MET A 189 5.68 12.97 -18.73
CA MET A 189 7.05 12.50 -19.07
C MET A 189 7.07 11.18 -19.85
N LYS A 190 5.93 10.49 -20.00
CA LYS A 190 5.86 9.10 -20.47
C LYS A 190 5.40 8.93 -21.93
N VAL A 191 4.80 9.96 -22.53
CA VAL A 191 4.17 9.85 -23.88
C VAL A 191 5.07 10.29 -25.03
N ASN A 192 6.01 11.22 -24.78
CA ASN A 192 6.85 11.78 -25.85
C ASN A 192 8.07 10.91 -26.14
N GLU A 193 8.74 10.43 -25.09
CA GLU A 193 9.94 9.61 -25.21
C GLU A 193 9.59 8.24 -25.75
N GLU A 194 10.48 7.72 -26.60
CA GLU A 194 10.34 6.39 -27.22
C GLU A 194 8.92 6.08 -27.71
N LYS A 195 8.24 7.08 -28.28
CA LYS A 195 6.91 6.90 -28.87
C LYS A 195 5.85 6.35 -27.88
N GLY A 196 6.00 6.60 -26.58
CA GLY A 196 5.03 6.24 -25.56
C GLY A 196 5.25 4.86 -24.91
N THR A 197 6.40 4.23 -25.10
CA THR A 197 6.75 2.94 -24.46
C THR A 197 6.67 3.02 -22.93
N LEU A 198 7.12 4.13 -22.34
CA LEU A 198 7.02 4.35 -20.90
C LEU A 198 5.56 4.45 -20.43
N ALA A 199 4.68 5.07 -21.22
CA ALA A 199 3.25 5.15 -20.90
C ALA A 199 2.60 3.76 -20.98
N THR A 200 2.95 2.96 -21.98
CA THR A 200 2.55 1.55 -22.14
C THR A 200 2.92 0.74 -20.89
N ALA A 201 4.21 0.74 -20.53
CA ALA A 201 4.72 -0.05 -19.42
C ALA A 201 4.12 0.41 -18.07
N ALA A 202 4.09 1.71 -17.79
CA ALA A 202 3.57 2.24 -16.53
C ALA A 202 2.07 1.98 -16.37
N THR A 203 1.27 2.19 -17.43
CA THR A 203 -0.19 1.99 -17.37
C THR A 203 -0.54 0.52 -17.16
N ALA A 204 0.12 -0.39 -17.89
CA ALA A 204 -0.11 -1.83 -17.74
C ALA A 204 0.33 -2.34 -16.35
N ARG A 205 1.53 -1.96 -15.90
CA ARG A 205 2.06 -2.39 -14.60
C ARG A 205 1.22 -1.84 -13.44
N ILE A 206 0.97 -0.53 -13.43
CA ILE A 206 0.31 0.13 -12.30
C ILE A 206 -1.17 -0.24 -12.25
N PHE A 207 -1.91 -0.15 -13.36
CA PHE A 207 -3.37 -0.29 -13.30
C PHE A 207 -3.89 -1.67 -13.67
N LEU A 208 -3.11 -2.50 -14.37
CA LEU A 208 -3.53 -3.84 -14.79
C LEU A 208 -2.74 -4.96 -14.08
N GLY A 209 -1.66 -4.63 -13.35
CA GLY A 209 -0.79 -5.61 -12.72
C GLY A 209 -0.05 -6.46 -13.73
N LEU A 210 0.31 -5.90 -14.89
CA LEU A 210 0.94 -6.63 -15.99
C LEU A 210 2.31 -6.03 -16.31
N GLN A 211 3.37 -6.82 -16.13
CA GLN A 211 4.72 -6.45 -16.56
C GLN A 211 4.94 -6.79 -18.03
N VAL A 212 4.58 -5.85 -18.90
CA VAL A 212 4.65 -6.03 -20.36
C VAL A 212 5.99 -5.59 -20.97
N GLN A 213 6.86 -4.91 -20.21
CA GLN A 213 8.05 -4.24 -20.76
C GLN A 213 9.03 -5.19 -21.42
N CYS A 214 9.19 -6.41 -20.90
CA CYS A 214 10.06 -7.43 -21.50
C CYS A 214 9.61 -7.78 -22.93
N THR A 215 8.31 -7.63 -23.21
CA THR A 215 7.75 -7.86 -24.54
C THR A 215 7.85 -6.68 -25.50
N GLN A 216 8.49 -5.58 -25.12
CA GLN A 216 8.79 -4.49 -26.06
C GLN A 216 9.73 -4.96 -27.18
N CYS A 217 10.75 -5.75 -26.82
CA CYS A 217 11.85 -6.12 -27.71
C CYS A 217 11.82 -7.58 -28.19
N HIS A 218 11.08 -8.47 -27.53
CA HIS A 218 10.97 -9.88 -27.94
C HIS A 218 9.73 -10.57 -27.38
N ASN A 219 9.37 -11.73 -27.92
CA ASN A 219 8.36 -12.59 -27.29
C ASN A 219 8.87 -13.10 -25.94
N HIS A 220 7.98 -13.20 -24.95
CA HIS A 220 8.37 -13.74 -23.66
C HIS A 220 8.88 -15.19 -23.83
N PRO A 221 9.99 -15.58 -23.19
CA PRO A 221 10.62 -16.88 -23.41
C PRO A 221 9.80 -18.05 -22.86
N PHE A 222 8.96 -17.81 -21.83
CA PHE A 222 8.32 -18.88 -21.05
C PHE A 222 6.79 -18.79 -20.98
N ASN A 223 6.17 -17.81 -21.65
CA ASN A 223 4.71 -17.66 -21.64
C ASN A 223 4.19 -17.22 -23.02
N GLU A 224 2.87 -17.11 -23.15
CA GLU A 224 2.23 -16.80 -24.44
C GLU A 224 2.32 -15.34 -24.87
N TRP A 225 2.82 -14.44 -24.01
CA TRP A 225 2.91 -13.02 -24.33
C TRP A 225 3.88 -12.78 -25.49
N LYS A 226 3.36 -12.17 -26.55
CA LYS A 226 4.10 -11.84 -27.76
C LYS A 226 4.44 -10.36 -27.78
N GLN A 227 5.51 -10.04 -28.51
CA GLN A 227 5.95 -8.67 -28.75
C GLN A 227 4.82 -7.79 -29.29
N GLN A 228 3.97 -8.37 -30.14
CA GLN A 228 2.79 -7.73 -30.70
C GLN A 228 1.88 -7.10 -29.63
N LYS A 229 1.63 -7.78 -28.51
CA LYS A 229 0.72 -7.29 -27.46
C LYS A 229 1.19 -5.97 -26.85
N PHE A 230 2.51 -5.81 -26.69
CA PHE A 230 3.08 -4.56 -26.19
C PHE A 230 2.77 -3.40 -27.15
N TRP A 231 2.99 -3.62 -28.45
CA TRP A 231 2.80 -2.58 -29.47
C TRP A 231 1.32 -2.29 -29.73
N GLU A 232 0.45 -3.30 -29.67
CA GLU A 232 -0.99 -3.11 -29.69
C GLU A 232 -1.48 -2.23 -28.53
N PHE A 233 -0.95 -2.44 -27.31
CA PHE A 233 -1.26 -1.59 -26.17
C PHE A 233 -0.61 -0.19 -26.29
N ASN A 234 0.60 -0.10 -26.86
CA ASN A 234 1.27 1.18 -27.11
C ASN A 234 0.49 2.07 -28.09
N ALA A 235 -0.21 1.48 -29.05
CA ALA A 235 -1.00 2.20 -30.03
C ALA A 235 -2.06 3.15 -29.40
N PHE A 236 -2.50 2.89 -28.17
CA PHE A 236 -3.43 3.76 -27.43
C PHE A 236 -2.83 5.13 -27.05
N PHE A 237 -1.50 5.25 -26.93
CA PHE A 237 -0.82 6.48 -26.49
C PHE A 237 -0.30 7.34 -27.65
N ARG A 238 -0.48 6.89 -28.90
CA ARG A 238 0.14 7.52 -30.08
C ARG A 238 -0.52 8.84 -30.50
N GLN A 239 -1.76 9.06 -30.08
CA GLN A 239 -2.53 10.30 -30.25
C GLN A 239 -2.24 11.36 -29.19
N THR A 240 -1.22 11.19 -28.33
CA THR A 240 -1.01 12.10 -27.20
C THR A 240 0.39 12.68 -27.21
N ARG A 241 0.49 13.98 -26.88
CA ARG A 241 1.76 14.70 -26.73
C ARG A 241 1.77 15.54 -25.48
N ALA A 242 2.95 15.63 -24.87
CA ALA A 242 3.24 16.60 -23.82
C ALA A 242 4.00 17.79 -24.42
N LEU A 243 3.28 18.89 -24.68
CA LEU A 243 3.87 20.11 -25.24
C LEU A 243 4.64 20.87 -24.15
N ARG A 244 5.90 21.24 -24.44
CA ARG A 244 6.71 22.06 -23.54
C ARG A 244 6.19 23.50 -23.52
N ARG A 245 5.88 24.01 -22.33
CA ARG A 245 5.57 25.43 -22.13
C ARG A 245 6.76 26.09 -21.43
N PHE A 246 7.42 27.02 -22.13
CA PHE A 246 8.63 27.67 -21.64
C PHE A 246 8.33 28.90 -20.79
N ARG A 247 9.22 29.20 -19.84
CA ARG A 247 9.18 30.47 -19.11
C ARG A 247 9.48 31.63 -20.08
N PRO A 248 8.68 32.71 -20.09
CA PRO A 248 8.89 33.85 -20.99
C PRO A 248 10.34 34.37 -20.93
N GLY A 249 10.95 34.57 -22.09
CA GLY A 249 12.34 35.06 -22.20
C GLY A 249 13.43 34.05 -21.84
N THR A 250 13.10 32.78 -21.58
CA THR A 250 14.07 31.73 -21.25
C THR A 250 13.85 30.46 -22.07
N ARG A 251 14.82 29.52 -22.01
CA ARG A 251 14.67 28.16 -22.54
C ARG A 251 14.29 27.15 -21.45
N ASP A 252 14.01 27.61 -20.23
CA ASP A 252 13.61 26.74 -19.14
C ASP A 252 12.15 26.35 -19.32
N VAL A 253 11.86 25.06 -19.14
CA VAL A 253 10.49 24.55 -19.15
C VAL A 253 9.81 25.02 -17.87
N ASN A 254 8.64 25.64 -18.01
CA ASN A 254 7.78 26.04 -16.90
C ASN A 254 6.83 24.92 -16.50
N SER A 255 6.17 24.32 -17.49
CA SER A 255 5.18 23.25 -17.35
C SER A 255 5.09 22.46 -18.66
N ALA A 256 4.33 21.37 -18.63
CA ALA A 256 3.86 20.70 -19.84
C ALA A 256 2.36 20.94 -20.03
N GLU A 257 1.91 20.83 -21.27
CA GLU A 257 0.50 20.73 -21.62
C GLU A 257 0.27 19.42 -22.35
N LEU A 258 -0.50 18.52 -21.72
CA LEU A 258 -0.84 17.23 -22.30
C LEU A 258 -2.05 17.41 -23.20
N VAL A 259 -1.91 17.07 -24.48
CA VAL A 259 -2.95 17.24 -25.50
C VAL A 259 -3.15 15.95 -26.27
N ASP A 260 -4.36 15.75 -26.78
CA ASP A 260 -4.62 14.76 -27.82
C ASP A 260 -4.54 15.44 -29.19
N GLU A 261 -3.87 14.78 -30.13
CA GLU A 261 -3.70 15.22 -31.52
C GLU A 261 -3.94 14.05 -32.47
N ASP A 262 -4.36 14.37 -33.70
CA ASP A 262 -4.53 13.37 -34.74
C ASP A 262 -3.19 12.66 -35.01
N PHE A 263 -3.26 11.35 -35.19
CA PHE A 263 -2.11 10.51 -35.46
C PHE A 263 -2.20 9.95 -36.88
N GLY A 264 -1.26 10.34 -37.75
CA GLY A 264 -1.26 9.90 -39.15
C GLY A 264 -0.85 8.46 -39.40
N GLY A 265 -0.45 7.71 -38.36
CA GLY A 265 0.23 6.43 -38.51
C GLY A 265 1.72 6.60 -38.82
N GLU A 266 2.43 5.47 -38.85
CA GLU A 266 3.85 5.40 -39.24
C GLU A 266 4.03 4.98 -40.70
N GLY A 267 2.92 4.69 -41.39
CA GLY A 267 2.85 4.35 -42.82
C GLY A 267 3.42 5.40 -43.76
N THR A 268 3.70 4.98 -44.99
CA THR A 268 4.03 5.89 -46.10
C THR A 268 3.18 5.52 -47.32
N PRO A 269 2.24 6.38 -47.76
CA PRO A 269 1.86 7.65 -47.13
C PRO A 269 1.22 7.44 -45.75
N GLN A 270 1.28 8.47 -44.90
CA GLN A 270 0.55 8.47 -43.64
C GLN A 270 -0.95 8.56 -43.92
N THR A 271 -1.71 7.61 -43.41
CA THR A 271 -3.17 7.52 -43.58
C THR A 271 -3.83 7.49 -42.20
N PRO A 272 -4.29 8.65 -41.67
CA PRO A 272 -4.91 8.70 -40.35
C PRO A 272 -6.09 7.73 -40.19
N SER A 273 -6.82 7.36 -41.24
CA SER A 273 -7.90 6.37 -41.17
C SER A 273 -7.44 4.96 -40.77
N GLU A 274 -6.19 4.60 -41.03
CA GLU A 274 -5.59 3.29 -40.76
C GLU A 274 -4.31 3.44 -39.93
N ALA A 275 -4.29 4.40 -38.98
CA ALA A 275 -3.09 4.87 -38.27
C ALA A 275 -2.33 3.78 -37.49
N GLU A 276 -1.51 3.02 -38.23
CA GLU A 276 -0.72 1.90 -37.77
C GLU A 276 0.57 2.38 -37.11
N ILE A 277 1.13 1.54 -36.23
CA ILE A 277 2.51 1.70 -35.77
C ILE A 277 3.35 0.52 -36.22
N TYR A 278 4.65 0.74 -36.38
CA TYR A 278 5.56 -0.32 -36.75
C TYR A 278 6.48 -0.71 -35.59
N TYR A 279 6.75 -2.00 -35.49
CA TYR A 279 7.78 -2.54 -34.61
C TYR A 279 8.59 -3.62 -35.31
N GLU A 280 9.86 -3.74 -34.92
CA GLU A 280 10.80 -4.68 -35.50
C GLU A 280 10.96 -5.91 -34.59
N GLN A 281 10.86 -7.10 -35.18
CA GLN A 281 11.24 -8.35 -34.52
C GLN A 281 12.74 -8.59 -34.61
N ARG A 282 13.29 -9.44 -33.72
CA ARG A 282 14.73 -9.79 -33.71
C ARG A 282 15.28 -10.36 -35.03
N ASN A 283 14.41 -10.88 -35.89
CA ASN A 283 14.75 -11.39 -37.23
C ASN A 283 14.63 -10.31 -38.32
N ALA A 284 14.58 -9.02 -37.94
CA ALA A 284 14.42 -7.87 -38.82
C ALA A 284 13.09 -7.82 -39.62
N VAL A 285 12.08 -8.56 -39.15
CA VAL A 285 10.72 -8.46 -39.72
C VAL A 285 10.00 -7.27 -39.10
N MET A 286 9.60 -6.32 -39.93
CA MET A 286 8.73 -5.21 -39.54
C MET A 286 7.27 -5.66 -39.55
N LEU A 287 6.57 -5.41 -38.45
CA LEU A 287 5.14 -5.70 -38.31
C LEU A 287 4.37 -4.44 -37.92
N ALA A 288 3.11 -4.39 -38.34
CA ALA A 288 2.19 -3.34 -37.95
C ALA A 288 1.40 -3.74 -36.70
N ALA A 289 1.12 -2.78 -35.83
CA ALA A 289 0.20 -2.92 -34.71
C ALA A 289 -0.89 -1.84 -34.72
N TYR A 290 -2.05 -2.21 -34.19
CA TYR A 290 -3.24 -1.37 -34.05
C TYR A 290 -3.70 -1.41 -32.59
N PRO A 291 -4.52 -0.45 -32.12
CA PRO A 291 -4.96 -0.43 -30.73
C PRO A 291 -5.85 -1.63 -30.38
N VAL A 292 -5.26 -2.56 -29.60
CA VAL A 292 -5.93 -3.74 -29.04
C VAL A 292 -5.59 -3.83 -27.57
N PHE A 293 -6.63 -3.96 -26.73
CA PHE A 293 -6.46 -4.09 -25.29
C PHE A 293 -5.86 -5.46 -24.94
N VAL A 294 -5.32 -5.59 -23.73
CA VAL A 294 -4.55 -6.78 -23.31
C VAL A 294 -5.35 -8.10 -23.36
N ASP A 295 -6.68 -8.02 -23.35
CA ASP A 295 -7.60 -9.15 -23.47
C ASP A 295 -8.08 -9.43 -24.91
N GLY A 296 -7.56 -8.69 -25.91
CA GLY A 296 -7.89 -8.87 -27.33
C GLY A 296 -9.01 -7.98 -27.86
N ARG A 297 -9.67 -7.16 -27.02
CA ARG A 297 -10.68 -6.20 -27.50
C ARG A 297 -10.01 -5.08 -28.31
N ALA A 298 -10.28 -5.05 -29.61
CA ALA A 298 -9.80 -4.02 -30.53
C ALA A 298 -10.75 -2.80 -30.56
N ILE A 299 -10.20 -1.62 -30.83
CA ILE A 299 -10.97 -0.40 -31.15
C ILE A 299 -10.75 0.00 -32.61
N ALA A 300 -11.40 1.07 -33.06
CA ALA A 300 -11.21 1.61 -34.40
C ALA A 300 -9.72 1.96 -34.65
N ARG A 301 -9.26 1.69 -35.87
CA ARG A 301 -7.89 1.97 -36.31
C ARG A 301 -7.63 3.45 -36.57
N SER A 302 -8.68 4.26 -36.67
CA SER A 302 -8.56 5.69 -36.91
C SER A 302 -7.62 6.34 -35.91
N GLY A 303 -6.79 7.22 -36.45
CA GLY A 303 -5.91 8.13 -35.76
C GLY A 303 -6.51 9.53 -35.62
N PHE A 304 -7.68 9.79 -36.19
CA PHE A 304 -8.44 11.01 -35.90
C PHE A 304 -9.00 10.95 -34.48
N VAL A 305 -8.76 11.99 -33.68
CA VAL A 305 -9.24 12.07 -32.30
C VAL A 305 -10.78 12.14 -32.25
N GLU A 306 -11.39 12.79 -33.24
CA GLU A 306 -12.85 12.90 -33.37
C GLU A 306 -13.54 11.56 -33.66
N ASP A 307 -12.89 10.68 -34.42
CA ASP A 307 -13.39 9.32 -34.69
C ASP A 307 -13.20 8.40 -33.49
N ALA A 308 -12.00 8.42 -32.91
CA ALA A 308 -11.59 7.53 -31.84
C ALA A 308 -10.50 8.16 -30.97
N ASN A 309 -10.89 8.79 -29.87
CA ASN A 309 -9.93 9.16 -28.82
C ASN A 309 -9.45 7.89 -28.11
N ARG A 310 -8.27 7.40 -28.52
CA ARG A 310 -7.76 6.08 -28.11
C ARG A 310 -7.55 5.98 -26.60
N ARG A 311 -7.06 7.02 -25.92
CA ARG A 311 -6.89 6.99 -24.45
C ARG A 311 -8.22 6.97 -23.70
N SER A 312 -9.24 7.68 -24.19
CA SER A 312 -10.59 7.64 -23.61
C SER A 312 -11.20 6.24 -23.74
N LEU A 313 -11.07 5.62 -24.91
CA LEU A 313 -11.52 4.25 -25.14
C LEU A 313 -10.71 3.23 -24.33
N LEU A 314 -9.39 3.44 -24.16
CA LEU A 314 -8.56 2.62 -23.27
C LEU A 314 -9.09 2.68 -21.83
N ALA A 315 -9.37 3.87 -21.31
CA ALA A 315 -9.91 4.00 -19.96
C ALA A 315 -11.26 3.29 -19.80
N ASP A 316 -12.13 3.33 -20.82
CA ASP A 316 -13.40 2.59 -20.80
C ASP A 316 -13.19 1.05 -20.81
N LEU A 317 -12.20 0.56 -21.58
CA LEU A 317 -11.83 -0.86 -21.59
C LEU A 317 -11.27 -1.34 -20.25
N MET A 318 -10.53 -0.47 -19.54
CA MET A 318 -9.97 -0.72 -18.21
C MET A 318 -11.02 -0.68 -17.10
N THR A 319 -11.98 0.24 -17.16
CA THR A 319 -12.89 0.55 -16.04
C THR A 319 -14.26 -0.13 -16.13
N SER A 320 -14.49 -0.98 -17.14
CA SER A 320 -15.73 -1.75 -17.34
C SER A 320 -17.01 -0.91 -17.53
N THR A 321 -16.87 0.36 -17.95
CA THR A 321 -18.00 1.31 -18.13
C THR A 321 -19.00 0.89 -19.22
N ASN A 322 -18.62 -0.03 -20.12
CA ASN A 322 -19.49 -0.60 -21.15
C ASN A 322 -19.68 -2.12 -20.94
N ARG A 323 -20.82 -2.51 -20.35
CA ARG A 323 -21.10 -3.86 -19.85
C ARG A 323 -21.47 -4.88 -20.93
N THR A 324 -20.54 -5.80 -21.16
CA THR A 324 -20.79 -7.26 -21.31
C THR A 324 -19.71 -8.04 -20.56
N VAL A 325 -19.39 -7.60 -19.34
CA VAL A 325 -18.34 -8.23 -18.52
C VAL A 325 -18.90 -9.47 -17.84
N ASP A 326 -18.16 -10.57 -17.92
CA ASP A 326 -18.41 -11.77 -17.11
C ASP A 326 -18.54 -11.37 -15.64
N THR A 327 -19.72 -11.59 -15.06
CA THR A 327 -20.00 -11.23 -13.66
C THR A 327 -19.30 -12.15 -12.66
N LYS A 328 -18.67 -13.25 -13.13
CA LYS A 328 -18.02 -14.25 -12.28
C LYS A 328 -16.52 -14.04 -12.13
N THR A 329 -15.91 -13.23 -13.00
CA THR A 329 -14.46 -13.02 -13.01
C THR A 329 -14.13 -11.54 -12.85
N ALA A 330 -13.28 -11.24 -11.88
CA ALA A 330 -12.76 -9.89 -11.69
C ALA A 330 -11.83 -9.50 -12.84
N THR A 331 -11.86 -8.22 -13.23
CA THR A 331 -11.02 -7.70 -14.31
C THR A 331 -9.62 -7.31 -13.81
N TYR A 332 -8.67 -7.10 -14.73
CA TYR A 332 -7.30 -6.68 -14.39
C TYR A 332 -7.24 -5.47 -13.44
N LEU A 333 -8.12 -4.48 -13.63
CA LEU A 333 -8.15 -3.28 -12.77
C LEU A 333 -8.46 -3.62 -11.31
N GLU A 334 -9.45 -4.48 -11.09
CA GLU A 334 -9.90 -4.91 -9.77
C GLU A 334 -8.84 -5.76 -9.09
N LEU A 335 -8.30 -6.73 -9.82
CA LEU A 335 -7.27 -7.65 -9.36
C LEU A 335 -6.00 -6.90 -8.95
N ALA A 336 -5.50 -5.99 -9.80
CA ALA A 336 -4.31 -5.19 -9.53
C ALA A 336 -4.50 -4.25 -8.33
N ALA A 337 -5.68 -3.62 -8.20
CA ALA A 337 -5.99 -2.76 -7.07
C ALA A 337 -6.02 -3.54 -5.75
N VAL A 338 -6.71 -4.68 -5.73
CA VAL A 338 -6.78 -5.56 -4.55
C VAL A 338 -5.41 -6.08 -4.18
N ASN A 339 -4.64 -6.59 -5.15
CA ASN A 339 -3.32 -7.15 -4.89
C ASN A 339 -2.35 -6.10 -4.33
N ARG A 340 -2.35 -4.89 -4.91
CA ARG A 340 -1.51 -3.78 -4.42
C ARG A 340 -1.92 -3.32 -3.03
N LEU A 341 -3.22 -3.14 -2.78
CA LEU A 341 -3.67 -2.67 -1.46
C LEU A 341 -3.45 -3.73 -0.38
N TRP A 342 -3.66 -5.00 -0.72
CA TRP A 342 -3.32 -6.14 0.12
C TRP A 342 -1.83 -6.15 0.49
N GLY A 343 -0.95 -6.02 -0.52
CA GLY A 343 0.49 -5.91 -0.30
C GLY A 343 0.89 -4.71 0.55
N HIS A 344 0.25 -3.56 0.36
CA HIS A 344 0.48 -2.38 1.20
C HIS A 344 0.21 -2.67 2.68
N PHE A 345 -0.89 -3.34 3.01
CA PHE A 345 -1.26 -3.61 4.40
C PHE A 345 -0.55 -4.82 5.01
N LEU A 346 -0.31 -5.88 4.24
CA LEU A 346 0.21 -7.14 4.77
C LEU A 346 1.71 -7.34 4.52
N GLY A 347 2.35 -6.56 3.65
CA GLY A 347 3.76 -6.73 3.30
C GLY A 347 4.00 -7.35 1.94
N TYR A 348 3.15 -8.31 1.56
CA TYR A 348 3.25 -9.01 0.28
C TYR A 348 1.87 -9.11 -0.35
N GLY A 349 1.82 -9.04 -1.67
CA GLY A 349 0.60 -9.33 -2.45
C GLY A 349 0.35 -10.84 -2.53
N PHE A 350 -0.73 -11.22 -3.18
CA PHE A 350 -0.97 -12.58 -3.63
C PHE A 350 0.01 -13.02 -4.72
N THR A 351 0.72 -12.09 -5.35
CA THR A 351 1.83 -12.38 -6.29
C THR A 351 3.09 -11.65 -5.83
N THR A 352 4.24 -12.19 -6.19
CA THR A 352 5.54 -11.54 -6.00
C THR A 352 6.27 -11.50 -7.35
N PRO A 353 6.56 -10.33 -7.94
CA PRO A 353 6.19 -8.97 -7.50
C PRO A 353 4.67 -8.69 -7.47
N ILE A 354 4.26 -7.66 -6.72
CA ILE A 354 2.84 -7.27 -6.54
C ILE A 354 2.16 -6.74 -7.81
N ASP A 355 2.95 -6.34 -8.80
CA ASP A 355 2.50 -5.76 -10.07
C ASP A 355 2.80 -6.65 -11.27
N ASP A 356 3.10 -7.94 -11.02
CA ASP A 356 3.25 -8.98 -12.03
C ASP A 356 2.26 -10.12 -11.78
N MET A 357 1.08 -10.00 -12.38
CA MET A 357 -0.03 -10.95 -12.29
C MET A 357 -0.26 -11.65 -13.63
N GLY A 358 0.81 -11.78 -14.43
CA GLY A 358 0.78 -12.46 -15.72
C GLY A 358 0.56 -13.99 -15.57
N PRO A 359 0.30 -14.71 -16.67
CA PRO A 359 0.04 -16.16 -16.64
C PRO A 359 1.16 -17.01 -16.05
N HIS A 360 2.39 -16.48 -15.98
CA HIS A 360 3.54 -17.14 -15.37
C HIS A 360 3.62 -16.97 -13.85
N ASN A 361 2.85 -16.06 -13.26
CA ASN A 361 2.86 -15.76 -11.83
C ASN A 361 1.47 -15.97 -11.24
N SER A 362 1.21 -17.19 -10.76
CA SER A 362 -0.09 -17.55 -10.19
C SER A 362 -0.27 -16.93 -8.81
N PRO A 363 -1.41 -16.29 -8.51
CA PRO A 363 -1.68 -15.79 -7.18
C PRO A 363 -1.74 -16.93 -6.14
N THR A 364 -1.25 -16.69 -4.92
CA THR A 364 -1.25 -17.69 -3.83
C THR A 364 -2.66 -18.08 -3.37
N HIS A 365 -3.62 -17.14 -3.45
CA HIS A 365 -5.02 -17.36 -3.11
C HIS A 365 -5.94 -16.85 -4.24
N PRO A 366 -5.99 -17.54 -5.39
CA PRO A 366 -6.63 -17.02 -6.60
C PRO A 366 -8.14 -16.82 -6.43
N GLU A 367 -8.81 -17.72 -5.70
CA GLU A 367 -10.25 -17.61 -5.43
C GLU A 367 -10.58 -16.42 -4.52
N LEU A 368 -9.75 -16.17 -3.51
CA LEU A 368 -9.93 -15.04 -2.61
C LEU A 368 -9.69 -13.71 -3.34
N LEU A 369 -8.62 -13.64 -4.12
CA LEU A 369 -8.29 -12.45 -4.91
C LEU A 369 -9.42 -12.14 -5.91
N ASN A 370 -9.93 -13.14 -6.63
CA ASN A 370 -11.08 -12.94 -7.54
C ASN A 370 -12.33 -12.47 -6.79
N HIS A 371 -12.65 -13.10 -5.65
CA HIS A 371 -13.79 -12.68 -4.82
C HIS A 371 -13.67 -11.22 -4.36
N LEU A 372 -12.51 -10.83 -3.84
CA LEU A 372 -12.27 -9.45 -3.40
C LEU A 372 -12.32 -8.46 -4.57
N GLY A 373 -11.83 -8.84 -5.76
CA GLY A 373 -11.94 -8.01 -6.96
C GLY A 373 -13.40 -7.72 -7.34
N LEU A 374 -14.25 -8.75 -7.34
CA LEU A 374 -15.68 -8.61 -7.59
C LEU A 374 -16.36 -7.73 -6.53
N GLN A 375 -16.06 -7.96 -5.24
CA GLN A 375 -16.62 -7.17 -4.14
C GLN A 375 -16.16 -5.71 -4.19
N PHE A 376 -14.90 -5.46 -4.57
CA PHE A 376 -14.37 -4.12 -4.74
C PHE A 376 -15.08 -3.35 -5.87
N ARG A 377 -15.35 -4.03 -6.99
CA ARG A 377 -16.20 -3.46 -8.06
C ARG A 377 -17.62 -3.17 -7.58
N GLU A 378 -18.25 -4.11 -6.88
CA GLU A 378 -19.61 -3.93 -6.32
C GLU A 378 -19.67 -2.77 -5.30
N ALA A 379 -18.59 -2.57 -4.55
CA ALA A 379 -18.36 -1.44 -3.66
C ALA A 379 -18.02 -0.13 -4.38
N SER A 380 -18.26 -0.04 -5.70
CA SER A 380 -17.96 1.15 -6.51
C SER A 380 -16.50 1.59 -6.42
N TYR A 381 -15.57 0.64 -6.37
CA TYR A 381 -14.14 0.89 -6.35
C TYR A 381 -13.67 1.76 -5.16
N ASP A 382 -14.33 1.63 -4.00
CA ASP A 382 -14.01 2.38 -2.78
C ASP A 382 -12.77 1.82 -2.06
N LEU A 383 -11.65 2.56 -2.15
CA LEU A 383 -10.38 2.17 -1.52
C LEU A 383 -10.43 2.14 0.00
N LYS A 384 -11.22 3.03 0.64
CA LYS A 384 -11.38 3.03 2.10
C LYS A 384 -12.13 1.79 2.56
N GLN A 385 -13.16 1.38 1.82
CA GLN A 385 -13.90 0.16 2.14
C GLN A 385 -13.03 -1.09 1.98
N LEU A 386 -12.22 -1.18 0.91
CA LEU A 386 -11.27 -2.28 0.76
C LEU A 386 -10.21 -2.29 1.88
N ALA A 387 -9.72 -1.12 2.31
CA ALA A 387 -8.84 -1.00 3.46
C ALA A 387 -9.50 -1.45 4.78
N GLU A 388 -10.80 -1.15 5.00
CA GLU A 388 -11.56 -1.64 6.15
C GLU A 388 -11.58 -3.17 6.19
N TRP A 389 -11.84 -3.82 5.04
CA TRP A 389 -11.88 -5.27 4.97
C TRP A 389 -10.53 -5.93 5.28
N ILE A 390 -9.45 -5.39 4.71
CA ILE A 390 -8.10 -5.94 4.90
C ILE A 390 -7.65 -5.75 6.35
N THR A 391 -7.78 -4.55 6.91
CA THR A 391 -7.30 -4.23 8.28
C THR A 391 -8.09 -4.92 9.39
N LEU A 392 -9.33 -5.34 9.11
CA LEU A 392 -10.15 -6.12 10.05
C LEU A 392 -10.02 -7.64 9.88
N SER A 393 -9.26 -8.09 8.89
CA SER A 393 -9.07 -9.51 8.60
C SER A 393 -8.19 -10.23 9.64
N ALA A 394 -8.36 -11.55 9.71
CA ALA A 394 -7.55 -12.45 10.53
C ALA A 394 -6.04 -12.33 10.25
N PRO A 395 -5.53 -12.43 8.99
CA PRO A 395 -4.09 -12.32 8.73
C PRO A 395 -3.51 -10.97 9.18
N TYR A 396 -4.24 -9.86 9.00
CA TYR A 396 -3.81 -8.55 9.51
C TYR A 396 -3.84 -8.47 11.04
N GLY A 397 -4.60 -9.34 11.71
CA GLY A 397 -4.68 -9.42 13.16
C GLY A 397 -3.60 -10.28 13.82
N LEU A 398 -2.72 -10.94 13.06
CA LEU A 398 -1.68 -11.83 13.59
C LEU A 398 -0.43 -11.05 14.06
N SER A 399 0.29 -11.64 15.01
CA SER A 399 1.63 -11.21 15.39
C SER A 399 2.64 -11.54 14.28
N SER A 400 3.71 -10.76 14.19
CA SER A 400 4.86 -11.04 13.32
C SER A 400 5.79 -12.12 13.88
N GLN A 401 5.66 -12.48 15.16
CA GLN A 401 6.45 -13.57 15.73
C GLN A 401 6.04 -14.90 15.08
N SER A 402 6.98 -15.54 14.41
CA SER A 402 6.77 -16.86 13.80
C SER A 402 6.74 -17.98 14.85
N ASN A 403 6.16 -19.10 14.47
CA ASN A 403 6.22 -20.36 15.19
C ASN A 403 6.92 -21.44 14.34
N SER A 404 7.09 -22.64 14.88
CA SER A 404 7.83 -23.71 14.22
C SER A 404 7.26 -24.17 12.88
N THR A 405 5.97 -23.94 12.61
CA THR A 405 5.32 -24.36 11.35
C THR A 405 5.36 -23.31 10.26
N ASN A 406 5.41 -22.02 10.60
CA ASN A 406 5.38 -20.93 9.62
C ASN A 406 6.71 -20.19 9.45
N ALA A 407 7.71 -20.47 10.28
CA ALA A 407 9.01 -19.81 10.18
C ALA A 407 9.73 -20.07 8.83
N THR A 408 9.47 -21.22 8.20
CA THR A 408 10.09 -21.60 6.92
C THR A 408 9.06 -21.74 5.81
N LEU A 409 7.89 -22.30 6.09
CA LEU A 409 6.84 -22.51 5.08
C LEU A 409 6.14 -21.20 4.68
N ASP A 410 6.30 -20.12 5.44
CA ASP A 410 5.68 -18.83 5.17
C ASP A 410 6.70 -17.69 5.31
N ASP A 411 7.75 -17.78 4.49
CA ASP A 411 8.82 -16.80 4.45
C ASP A 411 9.21 -16.42 3.01
N PRO A 412 8.63 -15.33 2.49
CA PRO A 412 9.00 -14.82 1.17
C PRO A 412 10.47 -14.44 1.00
N LEU A 413 11.22 -14.20 2.08
CA LEU A 413 12.66 -13.94 2.00
C LEU A 413 13.46 -15.20 1.64
N LEU A 414 12.87 -16.39 1.84
CA LEU A 414 13.42 -17.67 1.41
C LEU A 414 12.96 -18.09 0.02
N GLY A 415 12.19 -17.25 -0.67
CA GLY A 415 11.60 -17.55 -1.98
C GLY A 415 10.29 -18.34 -1.91
N GLU A 416 9.71 -18.50 -0.72
CA GLU A 416 8.39 -19.12 -0.55
C GLU A 416 7.27 -18.14 -0.87
N ASP A 417 6.15 -18.67 -1.34
CA ASP A 417 4.95 -17.88 -1.57
C ASP A 417 4.34 -17.38 -0.23
N PRO A 418 3.81 -16.14 -0.18
CA PRO A 418 3.18 -15.62 1.03
C PRO A 418 1.87 -16.36 1.33
N LYS A 419 1.82 -16.99 2.51
CA LYS A 419 0.66 -17.74 3.04
C LYS A 419 -0.11 -16.98 4.11
N PHE A 420 0.35 -15.78 4.47
CA PHE A 420 -0.29 -14.83 5.40
C PHE A 420 -0.58 -15.41 6.80
N SER A 421 0.15 -16.42 7.22
CA SER A 421 -0.01 -17.09 8.52
C SER A 421 0.69 -16.36 9.66
N ARG A 422 1.34 -15.23 9.37
CA ARG A 422 1.91 -14.25 10.30
C ARG A 422 1.84 -12.87 9.66
N PHE A 423 2.01 -11.83 10.45
CA PHE A 423 2.22 -10.50 9.88
C PHE A 423 3.67 -10.36 9.39
N TYR A 424 3.87 -9.94 8.15
CA TYR A 424 5.22 -9.74 7.66
C TYR A 424 5.76 -8.38 8.11
N LEU A 425 6.98 -8.39 8.65
CA LEU A 425 7.64 -7.17 9.06
C LEU A 425 7.82 -6.25 7.86
N ARG A 426 7.33 -5.01 7.99
CA ARG A 426 7.53 -3.96 6.99
C ARG A 426 8.31 -2.84 7.59
N GLN A 427 9.23 -2.30 6.82
CA GLN A 427 9.92 -1.10 7.25
C GLN A 427 9.07 0.14 7.01
N MET A 428 9.16 1.10 7.92
CA MET A 428 8.56 2.41 7.71
C MET A 428 9.20 3.12 6.52
N ARG A 429 8.35 3.75 5.70
CA ARG A 429 8.78 4.72 4.70
C ARG A 429 9.35 5.95 5.42
N ALA A 430 10.23 6.69 4.73
CA ALA A 430 10.82 7.90 5.31
C ALA A 430 9.74 8.90 5.78
N GLU A 431 8.64 9.02 5.03
CA GLU A 431 7.52 9.87 5.39
C GLU A 431 6.80 9.38 6.65
N GLU A 432 6.58 8.07 6.80
CA GLU A 432 5.98 7.49 8.02
C GLU A 432 6.87 7.69 9.23
N LEU A 433 8.19 7.51 9.05
CA LEU A 433 9.16 7.70 10.12
C LEU A 433 9.16 9.15 10.62
N TYR A 434 9.15 10.13 9.69
CA TYR A 434 9.07 11.54 10.05
C TYR A 434 7.80 11.86 10.84
N GLU A 435 6.63 11.47 10.32
CA GLU A 435 5.34 11.76 10.95
C GLU A 435 5.21 11.02 12.29
N SER A 436 5.78 9.83 12.41
CA SER A 436 5.82 9.06 13.66
C SER A 436 6.73 9.70 14.70
N LEU A 437 7.89 10.23 14.30
CA LEU A 437 8.76 11.00 15.18
C LEU A 437 8.06 12.26 15.67
N VAL A 438 7.38 12.98 14.78
CA VAL A 438 6.57 14.15 15.16
C VAL A 438 5.48 13.77 16.15
N ALA A 439 4.70 12.72 15.88
CA ALA A 439 3.63 12.24 16.77
C ALA A 439 4.16 11.77 18.14
N ALA A 440 5.28 11.05 18.16
CA ALA A 440 5.93 10.55 19.35
C ALA A 440 6.45 11.69 20.25
N THR A 441 7.01 12.73 19.63
CA THR A 441 7.81 13.76 20.30
C THR A 441 7.10 15.10 20.42
N GLN A 442 5.94 15.25 19.79
CA GLN A 442 5.17 16.49 19.74
C GLN A 442 6.01 17.68 19.25
N ALA A 443 6.97 17.41 18.37
CA ALA A 443 7.97 18.39 17.90
C ALA A 443 7.37 19.51 17.02
N ASP A 444 6.17 19.30 16.49
CA ASP A 444 5.42 20.20 15.63
C ASP A 444 4.53 21.21 16.39
N LYS A 445 4.36 21.06 17.72
CA LYS A 445 3.49 21.93 18.53
C LYS A 445 3.80 23.43 18.43
N ASN A 446 4.97 23.80 17.92
CA ASN A 446 5.40 25.18 17.75
C ASN A 446 5.42 25.64 16.27
N ALA A 447 5.05 24.80 15.31
CA ALA A 447 4.99 25.19 13.91
C ALA A 447 3.80 26.12 13.66
N ALA A 448 4.03 27.26 13.00
CA ALA A 448 3.03 28.31 12.88
C ALA A 448 1.97 28.04 11.79
N SER A 449 2.28 27.18 10.81
CA SER A 449 1.38 26.83 9.70
C SER A 449 1.64 25.44 9.11
N TYR A 450 0.65 24.90 8.40
CA TYR A 450 0.78 23.63 7.64
C TYR A 450 1.87 23.70 6.55
N GLU A 451 1.99 24.84 5.86
CA GLU A 451 3.02 25.03 4.83
C GLU A 451 4.44 24.93 5.40
N GLU A 452 4.65 25.46 6.62
CA GLU A 452 5.93 25.38 7.31
C GLU A 452 6.26 23.95 7.72
N GLN A 453 5.27 23.19 8.20
CA GLN A 453 5.42 21.76 8.52
C GLN A 453 5.82 20.95 7.29
N GLU A 454 5.13 21.11 6.16
CA GLU A 454 5.47 20.42 4.91
C GLU A 454 6.86 20.83 4.37
N LYS A 455 7.25 22.09 4.55
CA LYS A 455 8.60 22.55 4.16
C LYS A 455 9.70 21.89 4.99
N GLU A 456 9.53 21.84 6.31
CA GLU A 456 10.50 21.17 7.20
C GLU A 456 10.54 19.66 6.96
N LYS A 457 9.38 19.03 6.71
CA LYS A 457 9.30 17.64 6.27
C LYS A 457 10.07 17.40 4.98
N ASN A 458 9.83 18.19 3.94
CA ASN A 458 10.51 18.05 2.66
C ASN A 458 12.03 18.26 2.80
N LYS A 459 12.46 19.23 3.60
CA LYS A 459 13.87 19.47 3.92
C LYS A 459 14.51 18.28 4.64
N TRP A 460 13.78 17.63 5.54
CA TRP A 460 14.24 16.41 6.22
C TRP A 460 14.31 15.22 5.26
N LEU A 461 13.28 15.03 4.42
CA LEU A 461 13.19 13.94 3.44
C LEU A 461 14.28 14.01 2.36
N GLN A 462 14.65 15.21 1.92
CA GLN A 462 15.73 15.41 0.93
C GLN A 462 17.07 14.79 1.36
N GLN A 463 17.30 14.63 2.66
CA GLN A 463 18.51 14.01 3.19
C GLN A 463 18.57 12.49 2.88
N PHE A 464 17.44 11.86 2.60
CA PHE A 464 17.34 10.45 2.22
C PHE A 464 17.40 10.21 0.71
N THR A 465 16.91 11.17 -0.10
CA THR A 465 16.82 11.03 -1.56
C THR A 465 18.15 11.23 -2.27
N VAL A 466 19.06 12.05 -1.72
CA VAL A 466 20.36 12.37 -2.37
C VAL A 466 21.36 11.21 -2.28
N ALA A 467 21.19 10.26 -1.35
CA ALA A 467 22.19 9.22 -1.09
C ALA A 467 22.12 7.99 -2.02
N PHE A 468 21.00 7.73 -2.71
CA PHE A 468 20.77 6.50 -3.48
C PHE A 468 19.91 6.75 -4.72
N GLY A 469 20.32 7.65 -5.60
CA GLY A 469 19.66 7.81 -6.90
C GLY A 469 19.96 6.63 -7.82
N ASN A 470 19.16 5.57 -7.76
CA ASN A 470 19.05 4.56 -8.81
C ASN A 470 17.78 4.80 -9.63
N ASP A 471 17.94 4.69 -10.95
CA ASP A 471 16.98 5.07 -12.02
C ASP A 471 15.81 4.07 -12.19
N GLU A 472 15.64 3.13 -11.25
CA GLU A 472 14.78 1.94 -11.42
C GLU A 472 13.34 2.15 -10.91
N GLY A 473 12.99 3.34 -10.42
CA GLY A 473 11.61 3.62 -10.00
C GLY A 473 11.08 2.67 -8.92
N GLU A 474 11.97 2.18 -8.03
CA GLU A 474 11.61 1.29 -6.93
C GLU A 474 10.52 1.92 -6.05
N GLU A 475 9.39 1.22 -5.91
CA GLU A 475 8.27 1.63 -5.05
C GLU A 475 8.66 1.63 -3.55
N ALA A 476 9.72 0.92 -3.19
CA ALA A 476 10.19 0.77 -1.81
C ALA A 476 11.40 1.67 -1.53
N THR A 477 11.19 2.75 -0.76
CA THR A 477 12.23 3.14 0.21
C THR A 477 12.19 2.11 1.30
N ILE A 478 12.93 1.03 1.11
CA ILE A 478 13.41 0.32 2.29
C ILE A 478 14.37 1.33 2.93
N PHE A 479 14.07 1.79 4.16
CA PHE A 479 15.07 2.46 4.99
C PHE A 479 16.16 1.41 5.24
N ASN A 480 17.05 1.15 4.28
CA ASN A 480 17.95 0.00 4.27
C ASN A 480 18.98 -0.01 5.42
N GLY A 481 18.78 0.79 6.47
CA GLY A 481 19.64 0.89 7.63
C GLY A 481 21.02 1.38 7.23
N THR A 482 21.11 2.14 6.15
CA THR A 482 22.40 2.56 5.62
C THR A 482 23.11 3.41 6.66
N ILE A 483 24.45 3.37 6.68
CA ILE A 483 25.24 4.10 7.69
C ILE A 483 24.82 5.59 7.76
N PRO A 484 24.60 6.32 6.64
CA PRO A 484 24.09 7.69 6.70
C PRO A 484 22.72 7.82 7.36
N GLN A 485 21.79 6.90 7.07
CA GLN A 485 20.45 6.88 7.66
C GLN A 485 20.50 6.64 9.18
N ALA A 486 21.32 5.68 9.63
CA ALA A 486 21.51 5.42 11.05
C ALA A 486 22.18 6.61 11.77
N LEU A 487 23.23 7.20 11.18
CA LEU A 487 23.89 8.38 11.75
C LEU A 487 22.96 9.59 11.85
N MET A 488 22.08 9.76 10.86
CA MET A 488 21.06 10.80 10.86
C MET A 488 20.00 10.56 11.93
N MET A 489 19.56 9.32 12.15
CA MET A 489 18.70 8.98 13.28
C MET A 489 19.41 9.16 14.63
N PHE A 490 20.72 8.95 14.70
CA PHE A 490 21.45 9.07 15.97
C PHE A 490 21.71 10.53 16.35
N ASN A 491 22.02 11.38 15.35
CA ASN A 491 22.58 12.71 15.57
C ASN A 491 21.84 13.86 14.86
N GLY A 492 20.80 13.55 14.10
CA GLY A 492 20.04 14.53 13.34
C GLY A 492 19.25 15.49 14.24
N ASP A 493 18.92 16.66 13.69
CA ASP A 493 18.24 17.73 14.45
C ASP A 493 16.90 17.29 15.01
N LEU A 494 16.15 16.44 14.29
CA LEU A 494 14.86 15.92 14.75
C LEU A 494 15.02 15.10 16.03
N ILE A 495 16.06 14.26 16.11
CA ILE A 495 16.30 13.40 17.26
C ILE A 495 16.90 14.20 18.41
N LYS A 496 17.82 15.14 18.14
CA LYS A 496 18.31 16.08 19.16
C LYS A 496 17.18 16.90 19.79
N LYS A 497 16.23 17.38 18.99
CA LYS A 497 15.03 18.08 19.49
C LYS A 497 14.13 17.14 20.28
N ALA A 498 13.91 15.93 19.77
CA ALA A 498 13.10 14.90 20.43
C ALA A 498 13.62 14.49 21.81
N THR A 499 14.95 14.46 21.97
CA THR A 499 15.62 14.08 23.21
C THR A 499 16.06 15.29 24.05
N SER A 500 15.73 16.52 23.66
CA SER A 500 16.07 17.71 24.44
C SER A 500 15.25 17.79 25.75
N ALA A 501 15.91 18.23 26.82
CA ALA A 501 15.30 18.56 28.11
C ALA A 501 14.90 20.04 28.24
N ASP A 502 15.05 20.82 27.16
CA ASP A 502 14.71 22.24 27.13
C ASP A 502 13.25 22.49 27.51
N LYS A 503 12.99 23.62 28.16
CA LYS A 503 11.64 23.99 28.60
C LYS A 503 10.67 24.00 27.42
N GLY A 504 9.54 23.35 27.58
CA GLY A 504 8.51 23.23 26.55
C GLY A 504 8.63 21.99 25.67
N GLY A 505 9.78 21.29 25.68
CA GLY A 505 9.96 20.02 24.98
C GLY A 505 9.21 18.85 25.60
N PHE A 506 8.98 17.79 24.83
CA PHE A 506 8.24 16.60 25.26
C PHE A 506 8.81 15.94 26.52
N LEU A 507 10.12 15.68 26.54
CA LEU A 507 10.75 15.07 27.70
C LEU A 507 10.71 15.97 28.93
N SER A 508 10.94 17.27 28.75
CA SER A 508 10.83 18.25 29.83
C SER A 508 9.41 18.28 30.41
N ASN A 509 8.39 18.26 29.56
CA ASN A 509 6.99 18.23 29.98
C ASN A 509 6.65 16.93 30.71
N LEU A 510 7.10 15.77 30.22
CA LEU A 510 6.87 14.48 30.86
C LEU A 510 7.60 14.36 32.20
N ALA A 511 8.87 14.78 32.26
CA ALA A 511 9.67 14.75 33.47
C ALA A 511 9.10 15.65 34.57
N ASN A 512 8.55 16.82 34.20
CA ASN A 512 7.95 17.76 35.14
C ASN A 512 6.47 17.49 35.45
N ASN A 513 5.84 16.49 34.79
CA ASN A 513 4.44 16.16 35.02
C ASN A 513 4.26 15.44 36.37
N ARG A 514 3.82 16.18 37.39
CA ARG A 514 3.56 15.66 38.75
C ARG A 514 2.40 14.67 38.85
N ARG A 515 1.56 14.56 37.81
CA ARG A 515 0.44 13.59 37.78
C ARG A 515 0.91 12.18 37.38
N ILE A 516 2.10 12.04 36.80
CA ILE A 516 2.66 10.76 36.37
C ILE A 516 3.79 10.38 37.34
N PRO A 517 3.64 9.30 38.12
CA PRO A 517 4.72 8.81 38.98
C PRO A 517 5.99 8.51 38.18
N ASN A 518 7.18 8.70 38.76
CA ASN A 518 8.45 8.45 38.07
C ASN A 518 8.52 7.04 37.48
N SER A 519 8.02 6.03 38.20
CA SER A 519 7.96 4.63 37.73
C SER A 519 7.09 4.44 36.48
N ARG A 520 6.15 5.34 36.20
CA ARG A 520 5.24 5.29 35.05
C ARG A 520 5.69 6.18 33.89
N LYS A 521 6.72 7.01 34.08
CA LYS A 521 7.27 7.86 33.00
C LYS A 521 7.94 7.03 31.93
N ILE A 522 8.62 5.94 32.31
CA ILE A 522 9.20 4.97 31.37
C ILE A 522 8.11 4.30 30.54
N ASP A 523 7.03 3.83 31.16
CA ASP A 523 5.89 3.26 30.44
C ASP A 523 5.33 4.22 29.38
N PHE A 524 5.27 5.51 29.72
CA PHE A 524 4.81 6.53 28.78
C PHE A 524 5.73 6.65 27.56
N LEU A 525 7.05 6.55 27.73
CA LEU A 525 8.00 6.56 26.61
C LEU A 525 7.79 5.32 25.71
N PHE A 526 7.63 4.14 26.28
CA PHE A 526 7.35 2.91 25.51
C PHE A 526 6.02 3.01 24.75
N GLN A 527 4.98 3.55 25.38
CA GLN A 527 3.68 3.77 24.74
C GLN A 527 3.78 4.79 23.61
N ALA A 528 4.53 5.88 23.82
CA ALA A 528 4.71 6.94 22.83
C ALA A 528 5.54 6.48 21.63
N GLY A 529 6.60 5.69 21.84
CA GLY A 529 7.50 5.24 20.79
C GLY A 529 7.00 3.96 20.11
N LEU A 530 6.62 2.95 20.88
CA LEU A 530 6.43 1.57 20.43
C LEU A 530 4.96 1.09 20.51
N GLY A 531 4.06 1.89 21.08
CA GLY A 531 2.65 1.51 21.17
C GLY A 531 2.32 0.40 22.17
N ARG A 532 3.28 0.02 23.03
CA ARG A 532 3.13 -1.03 24.05
C ARG A 532 3.69 -0.61 25.40
N THR A 533 3.46 -1.41 26.42
CA THR A 533 4.16 -1.28 27.71
C THR A 533 5.51 -1.99 27.65
N PRO A 534 6.50 -1.54 28.44
CA PRO A 534 7.77 -2.24 28.56
C PRO A 534 7.57 -3.61 29.20
N THR A 535 8.42 -4.55 28.82
CA THR A 535 8.57 -5.86 29.47
C THR A 535 9.31 -5.70 30.81
N ASP A 536 9.23 -6.72 31.67
CA ASP A 536 9.91 -6.69 32.98
C ASP A 536 11.43 -6.49 32.85
N GLN A 537 12.04 -7.09 31.83
CA GLN A 537 13.48 -6.92 31.54
C GLN A 537 13.82 -5.48 31.12
N GLU A 538 12.96 -4.85 30.32
CA GLU A 538 13.13 -3.45 29.90
C GLU A 538 12.96 -2.49 31.09
N ILE A 539 11.99 -2.75 31.97
CA ILE A 539 11.80 -1.99 33.22
C ILE A 539 13.03 -2.13 34.12
N GLU A 540 13.56 -3.34 34.29
CA GLU A 540 14.75 -3.58 35.10
C GLU A 540 15.96 -2.79 34.57
N ARG A 541 16.19 -2.82 33.25
CA ARG A 541 17.28 -2.05 32.61
C ARG A 541 17.08 -0.54 32.77
N ALA A 542 15.87 -0.04 32.57
CA ALA A 542 15.56 1.38 32.74
C ALA A 542 15.77 1.85 34.20
N ASN A 543 15.40 1.03 35.18
CA ASN A 543 15.62 1.32 36.59
C ASN A 543 17.11 1.35 36.96
N ARG A 544 17.92 0.42 36.43
CA ARG A 544 19.37 0.43 36.62
C ARG A 544 20.00 1.69 36.03
N LEU A 545 19.58 2.08 34.82
CA LEU A 545 20.06 3.30 34.17
C LEU A 545 19.69 4.56 34.96
N LEU A 546 18.48 4.61 35.51
CA LEU A 546 18.05 5.69 36.40
C LEU A 546 18.99 5.84 37.61
N MET A 547 19.34 4.73 38.28
CA MET A 547 20.26 4.77 39.41
C MET A 547 21.64 5.32 39.03
N LEU A 548 22.19 4.87 37.89
CA LEU A 548 23.48 5.34 37.38
C LEU A 548 23.45 6.85 37.06
N ARG A 549 22.41 7.33 36.40
CA ARG A 549 22.28 8.76 36.06
C ARG A 549 22.06 9.66 37.26
N VAL A 550 21.36 9.19 38.29
CA VAL A 550 21.26 9.92 39.57
C VAL A 550 22.63 10.02 40.25
N GLN A 551 23.47 8.99 40.14
CA GLN A 551 24.84 9.04 40.64
C GLN A 551 25.72 10.03 39.86
N ASP A 552 25.65 10.02 38.52
CA ASP A 552 26.36 10.97 37.64
C ASP A 552 25.99 12.43 37.96
N GLU A 553 24.71 12.67 38.25
CA GLU A 553 24.16 13.99 38.62
C GLU A 553 24.34 14.33 40.11
N LYS A 554 25.36 13.74 40.76
CA LYS A 554 25.76 14.01 42.16
C LYS A 554 24.62 13.79 43.18
N GLY A 555 23.73 12.84 42.90
CA GLY A 555 22.58 12.52 43.74
C GLY A 555 21.33 13.37 43.48
N ASP A 556 21.34 14.28 42.50
CA ASP A 556 20.14 15.02 42.12
C ASP A 556 19.16 14.10 41.38
N ILE A 557 18.13 13.66 42.10
CA ILE A 557 17.11 12.74 41.58
C ILE A 557 16.40 13.31 40.35
N ASN A 558 16.13 14.62 40.30
CA ASN A 558 15.37 15.21 39.21
C ASN A 558 16.22 15.27 37.94
N LYS A 559 17.48 15.73 38.05
CA LYS A 559 18.41 15.75 36.91
C LYS A 559 18.74 14.34 36.42
N GLY A 560 19.01 13.42 37.34
CA GLY A 560 19.27 12.02 37.00
C GLY A 560 18.07 11.34 36.32
N THR A 561 16.84 11.66 36.76
CA THR A 561 15.62 11.17 36.09
C THR A 561 15.50 11.70 34.67
N ILE A 562 15.75 12.99 34.45
CA ILE A 562 15.71 13.58 33.10
C ILE A 562 16.77 12.94 32.21
N ALA A 563 18.02 12.84 32.67
CA ALA A 563 19.11 12.23 31.91
C ALA A 563 18.80 10.76 31.54
N ALA A 564 18.29 9.96 32.49
CA ALA A 564 17.88 8.59 32.21
C ALA A 564 16.74 8.51 31.20
N MET A 565 15.75 9.41 31.28
CA MET A 565 14.67 9.49 30.30
C MET A 565 15.19 9.87 28.90
N GLN A 566 16.17 10.77 28.80
CA GLN A 566 16.79 11.12 27.51
C GLN A 566 17.45 9.92 26.85
N ASP A 567 18.21 9.13 27.62
CA ASP A 567 18.86 7.92 27.12
C ASP A 567 17.86 6.83 26.71
N VAL A 568 16.87 6.55 27.57
CA VAL A 568 15.81 5.57 27.25
C VAL A 568 15.04 6.00 26.02
N TRP A 569 14.71 7.29 25.90
CA TRP A 569 13.98 7.80 24.76
C TRP A 569 14.79 7.74 23.47
N TRP A 570 16.07 8.11 23.54
CA TRP A 570 16.99 7.95 22.42
C TRP A 570 17.09 6.49 21.98
N ALA A 571 17.19 5.55 22.92
CA ALA A 571 17.28 4.12 22.61
C ALA A 571 15.99 3.58 21.96
N ILE A 572 14.81 4.03 22.42
CA ILE A 572 13.52 3.66 21.83
C ILE A 572 13.44 4.16 20.39
N LEU A 573 13.68 5.45 20.15
CA LEU A 573 13.56 6.06 18.81
C LEU A 573 14.56 5.50 17.79
N ASN A 574 15.67 4.92 18.26
CA ASN A 574 16.70 4.32 17.43
C ASN A 574 16.66 2.78 17.40
N SER A 575 15.62 2.18 17.99
CA SER A 575 15.43 0.73 17.96
C SER A 575 14.85 0.24 16.63
N ASN A 576 15.16 -1.01 16.26
CA ASN A 576 14.54 -1.66 15.11
C ASN A 576 13.01 -1.72 15.23
N GLU A 577 12.50 -1.93 16.45
CA GLU A 577 11.06 -1.98 16.72
C GLU A 577 10.36 -0.66 16.41
N PHE A 578 11.05 0.48 16.61
CA PHE A 578 10.48 1.78 16.28
C PHE A 578 10.30 1.97 14.77
N ILE A 579 11.30 1.59 13.98
CA ILE A 579 11.34 1.81 12.52
C ILE A 579 10.65 0.69 11.70
N ILE A 580 10.19 -0.38 12.35
CA ILE A 580 9.51 -1.52 11.73
C ILE A 580 8.03 -1.52 12.15
N ASN A 581 7.16 -1.63 11.15
CA ASN A 581 5.78 -2.05 11.33
C ASN A 581 5.72 -3.57 11.49
N HIS A 582 5.21 -4.03 12.63
CA HIS A 582 5.33 -5.41 13.11
C HIS A 582 4.02 -5.99 13.58
#